data_AF-A0A7X0NVT6-F1
#
_entry.id   AF-A0A7X0NVT6-F1
#
_cell.length_a   1.000
_cell.length_b   1.000
_cell.length_c   1.000
_cell.angle_alpha   90.00
_cell.angle_beta   90.00
_cell.angle_gamma   90.00
#
_symmetry.space_group_name_H-M   'P 1'
#
loop_
_entity.id
_entity.type
_entity.pdbx_description
1 polymer ?
#
loop_
_entity_poly.entity_id
_entity_poly.type
_entity_poly.pdbx_seq_one_letter_code
_entity_poly.pdbx_strand_id
1 'polypeptide(L)'
;MRKHEWAGLIPAGFAFVVVMCAASALTFPGSAARVVVMVVGIGVFGLCAGRYPAALAAGAMGWFFTTGFLVNAKGVLTFGSDDLTRLAGFAVVAAAGCACGRAYHALCFHGRSARRAGADDHRVAIPAVRIPGSHQEHPV
;
A
#
# COMPACT_ATOMS: atom_id res chain seq x y z
N MET A 1 -3.65 -21.31 0.17
CA MET A 1 -4.77 -20.69 0.93
C MET A 1 -4.71 -19.18 0.76
N ARG A 2 -5.48 -18.56 -0.15
CA ARG A 2 -5.45 -17.08 -0.30
C ARG A 2 -6.79 -16.43 -0.69
N LYS A 3 -7.90 -17.15 -0.92
CA LYS A 3 -9.15 -16.52 -1.41
C LYS A 3 -9.88 -15.65 -0.37
N HIS A 4 -9.62 -15.85 0.93
CA HIS A 4 -10.30 -15.10 2.01
C HIS A 4 -9.74 -13.68 2.25
N GLU A 5 -8.47 -13.42 1.93
CA GLU A 5 -7.83 -12.11 2.19
C GLU A 5 -8.33 -10.99 1.24
N TRP A 6 -8.98 -11.36 0.12
CA TRP A 6 -9.47 -10.42 -0.90
C TRP A 6 -10.83 -9.84 -0.51
N ALA A 7 -11.68 -10.66 0.12
CA ALA A 7 -13.03 -10.26 0.50
C ALA A 7 -13.03 -9.19 1.61
N GLY A 8 -11.96 -9.12 2.42
CA GLY A 8 -11.86 -8.17 3.53
C GLY A 8 -11.43 -6.76 3.15
N LEU A 9 -10.76 -6.56 1.99
CA LEU A 9 -10.16 -5.26 1.64
C LEU A 9 -11.20 -4.20 1.28
N ILE A 10 -12.27 -4.60 0.58
CA ILE A 10 -13.38 -3.70 0.23
C ILE A 10 -14.16 -3.26 1.49
N PRO A 11 -14.62 -4.16 2.37
CA PRO A 11 -15.29 -3.75 3.60
C PRO A 11 -14.36 -3.01 4.57
N ALA A 12 -13.06 -3.34 4.61
CA ALA A 12 -12.09 -2.56 5.39
C ALA A 12 -11.91 -1.14 4.83
N GLY A 13 -11.82 -0.99 3.51
CA GLY A 13 -11.79 0.31 2.84
C GLY A 13 -13.06 1.12 3.11
N PHE A 14 -14.22 0.47 3.06
CA PHE A 14 -15.49 1.11 3.41
C PHE A 14 -15.51 1.59 4.87
N ALA A 15 -15.17 0.73 5.82
CA ALA A 15 -15.13 1.09 7.24
C ALA A 15 -14.14 2.24 7.50
N PHE A 16 -12.97 2.21 6.86
CA PHE A 16 -11.98 3.27 6.94
C PHE A 16 -12.54 4.61 6.45
N VAL A 17 -13.17 4.63 5.27
CA VAL A 17 -13.78 5.84 4.70
C VAL A 17 -14.87 6.39 5.61
N VAL A 18 -15.74 5.54 6.16
CA VAL A 18 -16.82 5.96 7.07
C VAL A 18 -16.26 6.59 8.34
N VAL A 19 -15.29 5.93 9.00
CA VAL A 19 -14.66 6.44 10.23
C VAL A 19 -13.94 7.75 9.95
N MET A 20 -13.18 7.83 8.85
CA MET A 20 -12.48 9.06 8.50
C MET A 20 -13.46 10.19 8.18
N CYS A 21 -14.62 9.87 7.60
CA CYS A 21 -15.66 10.84 7.27
C CYS A 21 -16.24 11.45 8.54
N ALA A 22 -16.66 10.59 9.47
CA ALA A 22 -17.14 11.02 10.76
C ALA A 22 -16.10 11.85 11.52
N ALA A 23 -14.85 11.38 11.57
CA ALA A 23 -13.75 12.09 12.25
C ALA A 23 -13.50 13.47 11.63
N SER A 24 -13.43 13.57 10.30
CA SER A 24 -13.20 14.84 9.61
C SER A 24 -14.35 15.83 9.82
N ALA A 25 -15.59 15.36 9.80
CA ALA A 25 -16.77 16.20 10.03
C ALA A 25 -16.79 16.79 11.45
N LEU A 26 -16.37 16.00 12.45
CA LEU A 26 -16.30 16.42 13.85
C LEU A 26 -15.10 17.33 14.15
N THR A 27 -13.97 17.11 13.48
CA THR A 27 -12.70 17.79 13.82
C THR A 27 -12.55 19.13 13.13
N PHE A 28 -12.99 19.24 11.87
CA PHE A 28 -12.76 20.45 11.07
C PHE A 28 -14.09 21.16 10.81
N PRO A 29 -14.23 22.45 11.12
CA PRO A 29 -15.43 23.21 10.76
C PRO A 29 -15.46 23.62 9.28
N GLY A 30 -14.29 23.74 8.62
CA GLY A 30 -14.18 24.16 7.23
C GLY A 30 -14.28 23.01 6.21
N SER A 31 -15.14 23.17 5.20
CA SER A 31 -15.38 22.17 4.14
C SER A 31 -14.12 21.81 3.35
N ALA A 32 -13.28 22.79 3.00
CA ALA A 32 -12.05 22.56 2.25
C ALA A 32 -11.04 21.69 3.03
N ALA A 33 -10.85 21.94 4.32
CA ALA A 33 -9.93 21.17 5.16
C ALA A 33 -10.34 19.70 5.25
N ARG A 34 -11.65 19.44 5.36
CA ARG A 34 -12.17 18.07 5.40
C ARG A 34 -11.93 17.30 4.09
N VAL A 35 -12.10 17.96 2.95
CA VAL A 35 -11.83 17.37 1.62
C VAL A 35 -10.36 16.97 1.51
N VAL A 36 -9.45 17.85 1.93
CA VAL A 36 -8.00 17.56 1.89
C VAL A 36 -7.66 16.35 2.77
N VAL A 37 -8.20 16.30 3.99
CA VAL A 37 -7.99 15.16 4.91
C VAL A 37 -8.47 13.86 4.27
N MET A 38 -9.65 13.86 3.64
CA MET A 38 -10.18 12.70 2.93
C MET A 38 -9.28 12.23 1.79
N VAL A 39 -8.82 13.17 0.96
CA VAL A 39 -7.92 12.87 -0.17
C VAL A 39 -6.63 12.24 0.33
N VAL A 40 -6.02 12.80 1.37
CA VAL A 40 -4.79 12.26 1.99
C VAL A 40 -5.03 10.86 2.55
N GLY A 41 -6.13 10.65 3.27
CA GLY A 41 -6.46 9.34 3.84
C GLY A 41 -6.62 8.24 2.80
N ILE A 42 -7.26 8.55 1.67
CA ILE A 42 -7.42 7.60 0.56
C ILE A 42 -6.10 7.30 -0.13
N GLY A 43 -5.21 8.29 -0.25
CA GLY A 43 -3.85 8.07 -0.72
C GLY A 43 -3.07 7.10 0.17
N VAL A 44 -3.18 7.27 1.50
CA VAL A 44 -2.56 6.37 2.49
C VAL A 44 -3.19 4.98 2.43
N PHE A 45 -4.51 4.87 2.31
CA PHE A 45 -5.17 3.57 2.14
C PHE A 45 -4.72 2.87 0.86
N GLY A 46 -4.62 3.61 -0.26
CA GLY A 46 -4.07 3.08 -1.51
C GLY A 46 -2.64 2.56 -1.36
N LEU A 47 -1.79 3.31 -0.64
CA LEU A 47 -0.42 2.93 -0.30
C LEU A 47 -0.38 1.60 0.48
N CYS A 48 -1.25 1.43 1.47
CA CYS A 48 -1.31 0.22 2.30
C CYS A 48 -1.95 -0.97 1.58
N ALA A 49 -2.99 -0.74 0.77
CA ALA A 49 -3.74 -1.80 0.10
C ALA A 49 -2.96 -2.45 -1.05
N GLY A 50 -2.10 -1.68 -1.74
CA GLY A 50 -1.25 -2.16 -2.84
C GLY A 50 -2.02 -2.74 -4.04
N ARG A 51 -3.34 -2.51 -4.12
CA ARG A 51 -4.24 -3.02 -5.15
C ARG A 51 -5.14 -1.93 -5.71
N TYR A 52 -5.02 -1.69 -7.00
CA TYR A 52 -5.83 -0.72 -7.74
C TYR A 52 -7.35 -0.85 -7.55
N PRO A 53 -7.99 -2.05 -7.65
CA PRO A 53 -9.45 -2.12 -7.53
C PRO A 53 -9.95 -1.73 -6.12
N ALA A 54 -9.22 -2.11 -5.06
CA ALA A 54 -9.58 -1.74 -3.70
C ALA A 54 -9.33 -0.24 -3.43
N ALA A 55 -8.22 0.30 -3.94
CA ALA A 55 -7.91 1.71 -3.82
C ALA A 55 -8.92 2.59 -4.58
N LEU A 56 -9.29 2.21 -5.80
CA LEU A 56 -10.30 2.93 -6.59
C LEU A 56 -11.69 2.83 -5.96
N ALA A 57 -12.08 1.67 -5.43
CA ALA A 57 -13.34 1.52 -4.70
C ALA A 57 -13.39 2.44 -3.47
N ALA A 58 -12.31 2.49 -2.68
CA ALA A 58 -12.20 3.40 -1.53
C ALA A 58 -12.21 4.88 -1.96
N GLY A 59 -11.57 5.21 -3.08
CA GLY A 59 -11.60 6.56 -3.67
C GLY A 59 -13.00 6.98 -4.11
N ALA A 60 -13.73 6.09 -4.79
CA ALA A 60 -15.11 6.34 -5.19
C ALA A 60 -16.02 6.50 -3.98
N MET A 61 -15.92 5.62 -2.98
CA MET A 61 -16.67 5.73 -1.72
C MET A 61 -16.36 7.05 -1.01
N GLY A 62 -15.09 7.40 -0.89
CA GLY A 62 -14.64 8.67 -0.30
C GLY A 62 -15.22 9.88 -1.01
N TRP A 63 -15.29 9.85 -2.34
CA TRP A 63 -15.95 10.90 -3.11
C TRP A 63 -17.45 11.00 -2.80
N PHE A 64 -18.19 9.88 -2.74
CA PHE A 64 -19.61 9.89 -2.36
C PHE A 64 -19.83 10.55 -0.99
N PHE A 65 -19.03 10.18 0.01
CA PHE A 65 -19.14 10.75 1.35
C PHE A 65 -18.73 12.22 1.39
N THR A 66 -17.63 12.58 0.72
CA THR A 66 -17.13 13.96 0.71
C THR A 66 -18.10 14.89 -0.02
N THR A 67 -18.57 14.53 -1.21
CA THR A 67 -19.44 15.38 -2.02
C THR A 67 -20.86 15.41 -1.44
N GLY A 68 -21.41 14.25 -1.06
CA GLY A 68 -22.77 14.13 -0.54
C GLY A 68 -22.95 14.70 0.88
N PHE A 69 -22.05 14.36 1.82
CA PHE A 69 -22.20 14.77 3.22
C PHE A 69 -21.42 16.03 3.57
N LEU A 70 -20.19 16.18 3.09
CA LEU A 70 -19.32 17.26 3.56
C LEU A 70 -19.46 18.56 2.76
N VAL A 71 -19.74 18.46 1.46
CA VAL A 71 -19.78 19.62 0.56
C VAL A 71 -21.22 20.10 0.39
N ASN A 72 -22.13 19.21 -0.02
CA ASN A 72 -23.51 19.60 -0.30
C ASN A 72 -24.43 19.57 0.93
N ALA A 73 -23.95 19.06 2.08
CA ALA A 73 -24.62 19.03 3.39
C ALA A 73 -26.07 18.47 3.41
N LYS A 74 -26.53 17.87 2.30
CA LYS A 74 -27.90 17.40 2.08
C LYS A 74 -27.97 16.02 1.45
N GLY A 75 -26.84 15.34 1.24
CA GLY A 75 -26.80 14.05 0.55
C GLY A 75 -27.12 14.11 -0.94
N VAL A 76 -27.22 15.31 -1.52
CA VAL A 76 -27.49 15.49 -2.95
C VAL A 76 -26.16 15.39 -3.70
N LEU A 77 -26.04 14.35 -4.54
CA LEU A 77 -24.96 14.26 -5.51
C LEU A 77 -25.30 15.13 -6.71
N THR A 78 -24.56 16.22 -6.86
CA THR A 78 -24.53 16.99 -8.09
C THR A 78 -23.49 16.36 -9.02
N PHE A 79 -23.82 16.21 -10.30
CA PHE A 79 -22.87 15.82 -11.34
C PHE A 79 -22.35 17.07 -12.06
N GLY A 80 -22.01 18.09 -11.29
CA GLY A 80 -21.40 19.30 -11.84
C GLY A 80 -19.96 19.04 -12.28
N SER A 81 -19.44 19.92 -13.13
CA SER A 81 -18.06 19.85 -13.60
C SER A 81 -17.06 19.76 -12.45
N ASP A 82 -17.26 20.56 -11.38
CA ASP A 82 -16.41 20.55 -10.17
C ASP A 82 -16.43 19.21 -9.42
N ASP A 83 -17.57 18.50 -9.44
CA ASP A 83 -17.71 17.22 -8.76
C ASP A 83 -16.98 16.11 -9.53
N LEU A 84 -16.99 16.16 -10.87
CA LEU A 84 -16.18 15.30 -11.72
C LEU A 84 -14.69 15.55 -11.52
N THR A 85 -14.26 16.81 -11.40
CA THR A 85 -12.84 17.13 -11.13
C THR A 85 -12.39 16.52 -9.80
N ARG A 86 -13.25 16.55 -8.78
CA ARG A 86 -12.99 15.92 -7.48
C ARG A 86 -12.93 14.40 -7.58
N LEU A 87 -13.84 13.78 -8.33
CA LEU A 87 -13.80 12.33 -8.57
C LEU A 87 -12.49 11.93 -9.24
N ALA A 88 -12.09 12.65 -10.28
CA ALA A 88 -10.80 12.44 -10.93
C ALA A 88 -9.64 12.60 -9.94
N GLY A 89 -9.68 13.62 -9.08
CA GLY A 89 -8.70 13.82 -8.01
C GLY A 89 -8.60 12.62 -7.06
N PHE A 90 -9.73 12.13 -6.54
CA PHE A 90 -9.74 10.94 -5.66
C PHE A 90 -9.24 9.68 -6.37
N ALA A 91 -9.62 9.48 -7.64
CA ALA A 91 -9.14 8.35 -8.44
C ALA A 91 -7.62 8.42 -8.67
N VAL A 92 -7.10 9.59 -9.03
CA VAL A 92 -5.67 9.83 -9.26
C VAL A 92 -4.88 9.61 -7.96
N VAL A 93 -5.34 10.15 -6.83
CA VAL A 93 -4.64 9.99 -5.55
C VAL A 93 -4.68 8.55 -5.04
N ALA A 94 -5.81 7.86 -5.19
CA ALA A 94 -5.91 6.44 -4.87
C ALA A 94 -4.95 5.59 -5.74
N ALA A 95 -4.90 5.87 -7.04
CA ALA A 95 -4.02 5.17 -7.98
C ALA A 95 -2.54 5.48 -7.70
N ALA A 96 -2.20 6.74 -7.43
CA ALA A 96 -0.86 7.18 -7.10
C ALA A 96 -0.37 6.56 -5.78
N GLY A 97 -1.20 6.57 -4.73
CA GLY A 97 -0.91 5.89 -3.47
C GLY A 97 -0.62 4.40 -3.68
N CYS A 98 -1.48 3.72 -4.44
CA CYS A 98 -1.26 2.31 -4.79
C CYS A 98 0.04 2.07 -5.58
N ALA A 99 0.35 2.93 -6.55
CA ALA A 99 1.57 2.83 -7.34
C ALA A 99 2.81 3.01 -6.46
N CYS A 100 2.81 4.02 -5.58
CA CYS A 100 3.87 4.26 -4.60
C CYS A 100 4.05 3.08 -3.64
N GLY A 101 2.95 2.46 -3.18
CA GLY A 101 3.01 1.33 -2.26
C GLY A 101 3.67 0.11 -2.91
N ARG A 102 3.31 -0.16 -4.17
CA ARG A 102 3.95 -1.21 -4.97
C ARG A 102 5.42 -0.92 -5.27
N ALA A 103 5.76 0.31 -5.61
CA ALA A 103 7.14 0.72 -5.87
C ALA A 103 8.01 0.59 -4.60
N TYR A 104 7.51 1.04 -3.45
CA TYR A 104 8.17 0.92 -2.16
C TYR A 104 8.42 -0.56 -1.80
N HIS A 105 7.41 -1.41 -1.96
CA HIS A 105 7.54 -2.84 -1.70
C HIS A 105 8.55 -3.50 -2.65
N ALA A 106 8.58 -3.11 -3.93
CA ALA A 106 9.54 -3.61 -4.91
C ALA A 106 10.98 -3.22 -4.58
N LEU A 107 11.20 -1.97 -4.14
CA LEU A 107 12.51 -1.44 -3.75
C LEU A 107 13.02 -2.12 -2.46
N CYS A 108 12.18 -2.27 -1.44
CA CYS A 108 12.56 -2.91 -0.18
C CYS A 108 12.85 -4.41 -0.32
N PHE A 109 12.16 -5.13 -1.22
CA PHE A 109 12.43 -6.54 -1.47
C PHE A 109 13.69 -6.77 -2.31
N HIS A 110 14.00 -5.92 -3.28
CA HIS A 110 15.25 -6.02 -4.05
C HIS A 110 16.48 -5.83 -3.15
N GLY A 111 16.43 -4.90 -2.19
CA GLY A 111 17.55 -4.67 -1.26
C GLY A 111 17.88 -5.87 -0.35
N ARG A 112 16.89 -6.73 -0.05
CA ARG A 112 17.12 -7.93 0.77
C ARG A 112 17.75 -9.09 0.00
N SER A 113 17.40 -9.26 -1.28
CA SER A 113 18.02 -10.29 -2.13
C SER A 113 19.49 -9.99 -2.41
N ALA A 114 19.84 -8.72 -2.65
CA ALA A 114 21.23 -8.31 -2.83
C ALA A 114 22.09 -8.56 -1.57
N ARG A 115 21.53 -8.33 -0.37
CA ARG A 115 22.23 -8.62 0.90
C ARG A 115 22.40 -10.11 1.19
N ARG A 116 21.50 -10.97 0.73
CA ARG A 116 21.64 -12.43 0.87
C ARG A 116 22.68 -13.01 -0.11
N ALA A 117 22.70 -12.52 -1.35
CA ALA A 117 23.70 -12.94 -2.33
C ALA A 117 25.14 -12.62 -1.89
N GLY A 118 25.36 -11.49 -1.20
CA GLY A 118 26.67 -11.15 -0.63
C GLY A 118 27.05 -11.91 0.65
N ALA A 119 26.09 -12.55 1.32
CA ALA A 119 26.35 -13.31 2.55
C ALA A 119 26.75 -14.78 2.26
N ASP A 120 26.27 -15.36 1.16
CA ASP A 120 26.65 -16.71 0.74
C ASP A 120 28.06 -16.78 0.13
N ASP A 121 28.54 -15.68 -0.47
CA ASP A 121 29.90 -15.60 -1.04
C ASP A 121 31.00 -15.67 0.04
N HIS A 122 30.67 -15.29 1.28
CA HIS A 122 31.63 -15.34 2.39
C HIS A 122 31.75 -16.73 3.03
N ARG A 123 30.89 -17.70 2.67
CA ARG A 123 30.84 -19.04 3.27
C ARG A 123 31.58 -20.13 2.49
N VAL A 124 32.18 -19.81 1.34
CA VAL A 124 32.88 -20.79 0.48
C VAL A 124 34.40 -20.79 0.68
N ALA A 125 34.96 -19.89 1.48
CA ALA A 125 36.40 -19.88 1.79
C ALA A 125 36.74 -20.68 3.07
N ILE A 126 36.37 -21.97 3.14
CA ILE A 126 37.09 -22.91 4.00
C ILE A 126 37.97 -23.73 3.07
N PRO A 127 39.28 -23.40 2.95
CA PRO A 127 40.18 -24.20 2.14
C PRO A 127 40.20 -25.62 2.72
N ALA A 128 39.83 -26.59 1.87
CA ALA A 128 39.92 -28.00 2.20
C ALA A 128 41.38 -28.32 2.59
N VAL A 129 41.63 -28.48 3.88
CA VAL A 129 42.90 -28.97 4.42
C VAL A 129 43.10 -30.39 3.86
N ARG A 130 43.92 -30.49 2.82
CA ARG A 130 44.42 -31.76 2.29
C ARG A 130 45.38 -32.32 3.34
N ILE A 131 44.90 -33.25 4.16
CA ILE A 131 45.75 -34.05 5.04
C ILE A 131 46.66 -34.92 4.15
N PRO A 132 47.99 -34.74 4.17
CA PRO A 132 48.92 -35.60 3.45
C PRO A 132 48.94 -36.97 4.13
N GLY A 133 48.73 -38.03 3.34
CA GLY A 133 48.74 -39.41 3.82
C GLY A 133 50.06 -39.76 4.48
N SER A 134 49.97 -40.25 5.72
CA SER A 134 51.06 -40.87 6.45
C SER A 134 51.27 -42.31 5.97
N HIS A 135 52.50 -42.59 5.54
CA HIS A 135 53.25 -43.84 5.60
C HIS A 135 52.50 -45.19 5.65
N GLN A 136 52.82 -46.06 4.69
CA GLN A 136 53.16 -47.45 5.02
C GLN A 136 54.30 -47.93 4.13
N GLU A 137 55.52 -47.82 4.66
CA GLU A 137 56.65 -48.67 4.26
C GLU A 137 56.44 -50.04 4.91
N HIS A 138 56.51 -51.12 4.12
CA HIS A 138 56.67 -52.47 4.64
C HIS A 138 57.77 -53.17 3.83
N PRO A 139 58.92 -53.50 4.45
CA PRO A 139 59.96 -54.32 3.84
C PRO A 139 59.67 -55.81 4.08
N VAL A 140 59.82 -56.62 3.03
CA VAL A 140 60.20 -58.04 3.13
C VAL A 140 61.04 -58.39 1.91
#